data_AF-A4ZW85-F1
#
_entry.id   AF-A4ZW85-F1
#
_cell.length_a   1.000
_cell.length_b   1.000
_cell.length_c   1.000
_cell.angle_alpha   90.00
_cell.angle_beta   90.00
_cell.angle_gamma   90.00
#
_symmetry.space_group_name_H-M   'P 1'
#
loop_
_entity.id
_entity.type
_entity.pdbx_description
1 polymer ?
#
loop_
_entity_poly.entity_id
_entity_poly.type
_entity_poly.pdbx_seq_one_letter_code
_entity_poly.pdbx_strand_id
1 'polypeptide(L)'
;EDKTEWGDRVGWIYGSVTEDVVTGYRMHNRGWHSVYCVTKRDAFRGGAPINLTDRLHQVLRWATGSVEIFFSRNNAFLASRKLMFLQRLFYLNVGIYPFTSIFLIVYCFLPALSLFSGSFIVESVTITFLVYLLVMTFCLIGLAILEVKWSGIALEEWWSKEQFWV
;
A
#
# COMPACT_ATOMS: atom_id res chain seq x y z
N GLU A 1 17.98 24.16 14.04
CA GLU A 1 18.52 23.56 15.28
C GLU A 1 19.99 23.22 15.05
N ASP A 2 20.88 24.19 15.27
CA ASP A 2 22.31 23.99 14.97
C ASP A 2 22.95 23.06 16.01
N LYS A 3 23.56 21.96 15.52
CA LYS A 3 24.38 20.99 16.28
C LYS A 3 23.66 20.17 17.35
N THR A 4 22.34 20.06 17.32
CA THR A 4 21.60 19.17 18.22
C THR A 4 21.07 17.94 17.48
N GLU A 5 20.94 16.79 18.17
CA GLU A 5 20.36 15.56 17.58
C GLU A 5 18.82 15.63 17.36
N TRP A 6 18.20 16.78 17.62
CA TRP A 6 16.79 17.07 17.33
C TRP A 6 16.56 17.08 15.82
N GLY A 7 15.53 16.39 15.35
CA GLY A 7 15.28 16.22 13.92
C GLY A 7 16.03 15.07 13.27
N ASP A 8 17.28 14.86 13.69
CA ASP A 8 18.15 13.82 13.13
C ASP A 8 17.97 12.47 13.83
N ARG A 9 17.77 12.44 15.16
CA ARG A 9 17.62 11.20 15.96
C ARG A 9 16.55 11.28 17.05
N VAL A 10 16.21 12.49 17.49
CA VAL A 10 15.32 12.77 18.62
C VAL A 10 14.16 13.63 18.12
N GLY A 11 12.93 13.25 18.49
CA GLY A 11 11.71 13.94 18.07
C GLY A 11 11.20 13.51 16.69
N TRP A 12 10.53 14.43 16.00
CA TRP A 12 10.09 14.27 14.62
C TRP A 12 11.29 14.23 13.69
N ILE A 13 11.32 13.28 12.76
CA ILE A 13 12.43 13.16 11.82
C ILE A 13 12.24 14.15 10.69
N TYR A 14 13.14 15.14 10.58
CA TYR A 14 13.07 16.15 9.54
C TYR A 14 13.52 15.60 8.18
N GLY A 15 12.91 16.11 7.12
CA GLY A 15 13.38 15.91 5.75
C GLY A 15 12.78 14.70 5.04
N SER A 16 11.56 14.30 5.41
CA SER A 16 10.73 13.44 4.57
C SER A 16 9.32 14.01 4.46
N VAL A 17 8.64 13.83 3.35
CA VAL A 17 7.22 14.21 3.21
C VAL A 17 6.31 13.30 4.08
N THR A 18 6.82 12.15 4.53
CA THR A 18 6.16 11.16 5.39
C THR A 18 6.96 10.89 6.67
N GLU A 19 7.21 11.94 7.44
CA GLU A 19 7.97 11.90 8.70
C GLU A 19 7.29 11.00 9.74
N ASP A 20 5.98 10.83 9.65
CA ASP A 20 5.15 9.98 10.52
C ASP A 20 5.55 8.49 10.43
N VAL A 21 5.63 7.95 9.22
CA VAL A 21 6.02 6.55 8.97
C VAL A 21 7.48 6.32 9.38
N VAL A 22 8.37 7.27 9.07
CA VAL A 22 9.81 7.17 9.41
C VAL A 22 10.02 7.22 10.92
N THR A 23 9.31 8.11 11.61
CA THR A 23 9.41 8.27 13.06
C THR A 23 8.90 7.01 13.77
N GLY A 24 7.74 6.48 13.36
CA GLY A 24 7.19 5.22 13.88
C GLY A 24 8.13 4.04 13.63
N TYR A 25 8.69 3.92 12.42
CA TYR A 25 9.65 2.88 12.09
C TYR A 25 10.92 2.94 12.97
N ARG A 26 11.47 4.14 13.21
CA ARG A 26 12.65 4.28 14.10
C ARG A 26 12.33 3.97 15.55
N MET A 27 11.13 4.32 16.05
CA MET A 27 10.68 3.93 17.39
C MET A 27 10.57 2.41 17.50
N HIS A 28 9.93 1.74 16.54
CA HIS A 28 9.85 0.28 16.55
C HIS A 28 11.22 -0.40 16.41
N ASN A 29 12.16 0.20 15.66
CA ASN A 29 13.55 -0.29 15.57
C ASN A 29 14.30 -0.22 16.93
N ARG A 30 13.87 0.67 17.83
CA ARG A 30 14.38 0.75 19.21
C ARG A 30 13.70 -0.24 20.17
N GLY A 31 12.76 -1.06 19.70
CA GLY A 31 12.05 -2.07 20.50
C GLY A 31 10.73 -1.59 21.11
N TRP A 32 10.21 -0.44 20.68
CA TRP A 32 8.90 0.03 21.12
C TRP A 32 7.78 -0.77 20.46
N HIS A 33 6.66 -0.93 21.17
CA HIS A 33 5.45 -1.59 20.68
C HIS A 33 4.30 -0.58 20.56
N SER A 34 3.61 -0.58 19.43
CA SER A 34 2.37 0.17 19.23
C SER A 34 1.15 -0.70 19.54
N VAL A 35 0.07 -0.07 20.01
CA VAL A 35 -1.22 -0.73 20.25
C VAL A 35 -2.29 0.01 19.47
N TYR A 36 -3.08 -0.72 18.69
CA TYR A 36 -4.23 -0.19 17.97
C TYR A 36 -5.51 -0.50 18.75
N CYS A 37 -6.15 0.54 19.28
CA CYS A 37 -7.37 0.42 20.09
C CYS A 37 -8.57 0.94 19.29
N VAL A 38 -9.47 0.04 18.88
CA VAL A 38 -10.74 0.41 18.25
C VAL A 38 -11.81 0.51 19.34
N THR A 39 -12.27 1.72 19.61
CA THR A 39 -13.40 1.96 20.52
C THR A 39 -14.73 1.84 19.77
N LYS A 40 -15.78 1.39 20.45
CA LYS A 40 -17.14 1.23 19.87
C LYS A 40 -17.73 2.54 19.30
N ARG A 41 -17.27 3.68 19.80
CA ARG A 41 -17.55 5.00 19.23
C ARG A 41 -16.25 5.58 18.69
N ASP A 42 -16.31 6.27 17.57
CA ASP A 42 -15.17 6.98 17.02
C ASP A 42 -14.67 7.99 18.05
N ALA A 43 -13.51 7.74 18.64
CA ALA A 43 -12.91 8.65 19.61
C ALA A 43 -12.39 9.93 18.94
N PHE A 44 -12.08 9.86 17.64
CA PHE A 44 -11.60 10.97 16.84
C PHE A 44 -12.42 11.06 15.56
N ARG A 45 -13.02 12.23 15.33
CA ARG A 45 -13.72 12.58 14.09
C ARG A 45 -13.03 13.78 13.45
N GLY A 46 -12.49 13.58 12.25
CA GLY A 46 -11.90 14.63 11.44
C GLY A 46 -12.80 14.99 10.26
N GLY A 47 -12.64 16.20 9.74
CA GLY A 47 -13.25 16.57 8.46
C GLY A 47 -12.53 15.88 7.31
N ALA A 48 -13.26 15.17 6.46
CA ALA A 48 -12.73 14.62 5.23
C ALA A 48 -12.79 15.67 4.10
N PRO A 49 -11.83 15.68 3.16
CA PRO A 49 -11.92 16.56 1.99
C PRO A 49 -13.13 16.18 1.14
N ILE A 50 -13.94 17.18 0.79
CA ILE A 50 -15.13 17.02 -0.08
C ILE A 50 -14.73 17.07 -1.56
N ASN A 51 -13.60 17.70 -1.86
CA ASN A 51 -13.11 17.88 -3.22
C ASN A 51 -12.19 16.74 -3.67
N LEU A 52 -12.39 16.28 -4.91
CA LEU A 52 -11.57 15.23 -5.53
C LEU A 52 -10.11 15.69 -5.70
N THR A 53 -9.89 16.94 -6.09
CA THR A 53 -8.55 17.50 -6.33
C THR A 53 -7.68 17.43 -5.07
N ASP A 54 -8.22 17.84 -3.92
CA ASP A 54 -7.50 17.80 -2.65
C ASP A 54 -7.15 16.37 -2.24
N ARG A 55 -8.08 15.44 -2.51
CA ARG A 55 -7.91 14.02 -2.24
C ARG A 55 -6.85 13.37 -3.14
N LEU A 56 -6.76 13.76 -4.41
CA LEU A 56 -5.70 13.31 -5.32
C LEU A 56 -4.34 13.86 -4.91
N HIS A 57 -4.25 15.15 -4.56
CA HIS A 57 -3.02 15.73 -4.03
C HIS A 57 -2.56 15.04 -2.73
N GLN A 58 -3.50 14.62 -1.89
CA GLN A 58 -3.17 13.86 -0.68
C GLN A 58 -2.55 12.49 -1.00
N VAL A 59 -3.12 11.73 -1.93
CA VAL A 59 -2.51 10.45 -2.37
C VAL A 59 -1.16 10.66 -3.00
N LEU A 60 -1.03 11.68 -3.84
CA LEU A 60 0.23 12.00 -4.48
C LEU A 60 1.31 12.29 -3.43
N ARG A 61 0.99 13.05 -2.36
CA ARG A 61 1.92 13.28 -1.25
C ARG A 61 2.31 11.99 -0.54
N TRP A 62 1.36 11.09 -0.30
CA TRP A 62 1.65 9.77 0.30
C TRP A 62 2.55 8.92 -0.60
N ALA A 63 2.28 8.88 -1.90
CA ALA A 63 3.10 8.14 -2.86
C ALA A 63 4.53 8.69 -2.92
N THR A 64 4.68 10.02 -3.01
CA THR A 64 5.99 10.69 -3.00
C THR A 64 6.77 10.39 -1.72
N GLY A 65 6.11 10.49 -0.56
CA GLY A 65 6.74 10.15 0.72
C GLY A 65 7.16 8.68 0.81
N SER A 66 6.32 7.74 0.35
CA SER A 66 6.69 6.31 0.29
C SER A 66 7.91 6.05 -0.60
N VAL A 67 8.00 6.70 -1.77
CA VAL A 67 9.17 6.59 -2.66
C VAL A 67 10.41 7.20 -2.02
N GLU A 68 10.26 8.34 -1.36
CA GLU A 68 11.35 8.99 -0.62
C GLU A 68 11.87 8.10 0.51
N ILE A 69 11.00 7.46 1.28
CA ILE A 69 11.38 6.48 2.32
C ILE A 69 12.16 5.31 1.70
N PHE A 70 11.73 4.81 0.55
CA PHE A 70 12.37 3.70 -0.14
C PHE A 70 13.79 4.05 -0.61
N PHE A 71 13.99 5.26 -1.15
CA PHE A 71 15.32 5.74 -1.57
C PHE A 71 16.16 6.31 -0.41
N SER A 72 15.54 6.65 0.72
CA SER A 72 16.22 7.22 1.88
C SER A 72 17.12 6.20 2.56
N ARG A 73 18.15 6.72 3.24
CA ARG A 73 19.20 5.97 3.96
C ARG A 73 18.65 5.05 5.05
N ASN A 74 17.39 5.22 5.43
CA ASN A 74 16.66 4.42 6.42
C ASN A 74 15.89 3.25 5.77
N ASN A 75 16.55 2.59 4.81
CA ASN A 75 15.93 1.60 3.94
C ASN A 75 15.35 0.42 4.75
N ALA A 76 14.13 -0.02 4.44
CA ALA A 76 13.44 -1.12 5.13
C ALA A 76 14.21 -2.46 5.05
N PHE A 77 15.08 -2.59 4.05
CA PHE A 77 16.03 -3.71 3.90
C PHE A 77 17.14 -3.70 4.97
N LEU A 78 17.55 -2.50 5.42
CA LEU A 78 18.56 -2.30 6.45
C LEU A 78 17.95 -2.22 7.86
N ALA A 79 16.69 -2.68 8.01
CA ALA A 79 16.04 -2.80 9.29
C ALA A 79 16.88 -3.67 10.24
N SER A 80 17.17 -3.13 11.42
CA SER A 80 17.96 -3.84 12.43
C SER A 80 17.27 -5.15 12.83
N ARG A 81 18.05 -6.11 13.32
CA ARG A 81 17.58 -7.45 13.76
C ARG A 81 16.55 -7.41 14.90
N LYS A 82 16.23 -6.24 15.45
CA LYS A 82 15.32 -6.06 16.60
C LYS A 82 13.84 -6.00 16.23
N LEU A 83 13.50 -5.78 14.95
CA LEU A 83 12.12 -5.74 14.46
C LEU A 83 11.63 -7.15 14.08
N MET A 84 10.36 -7.44 14.37
CA MET A 84 9.73 -8.69 13.91
C MET A 84 9.75 -8.74 12.37
N PHE A 85 9.99 -9.93 11.81
CA PHE A 85 10.04 -10.12 10.36
C PHE A 85 8.75 -9.65 9.65
N LEU A 86 7.59 -9.93 10.24
CA LEU A 86 6.31 -9.53 9.68
C LEU A 86 6.15 -8.00 9.62
N GLN A 87 6.55 -7.28 10.68
CA GLN A 87 6.54 -5.82 10.71
C GLN A 87 7.44 -5.24 9.61
N ARG A 88 8.62 -5.83 9.39
CA ARG A 88 9.53 -5.44 8.32
C ARG A 88 8.87 -5.57 6.95
N LEU A 89 8.14 -6.66 6.71
CA LEU A 89 7.44 -6.87 5.45
C LEU A 89 6.34 -5.82 5.22
N PHE A 90 5.60 -5.45 6.26
CA PHE A 90 4.60 -4.36 6.16
C PHE A 90 5.23 -3.02 5.79
N TYR A 91 6.34 -2.64 6.44
CA TYR A 91 7.04 -1.40 6.11
C TYR A 91 7.60 -1.41 4.68
N LEU A 92 8.11 -2.56 4.23
CA LEU A 92 8.57 -2.73 2.86
C LEU A 92 7.41 -2.65 1.86
N ASN A 93 6.25 -3.23 2.17
CA ASN A 93 5.05 -3.15 1.34
C ASN A 93 4.60 -1.69 1.14
N VAL A 94 4.60 -0.88 2.20
CA VAL A 94 4.26 0.57 2.12
C VAL A 94 5.23 1.34 1.21
N GLY A 95 6.52 0.99 1.22
CA GLY A 95 7.52 1.61 0.33
C GLY A 95 7.42 1.13 -1.13
N ILE A 96 7.01 -0.12 -1.36
CA ILE A 96 6.84 -0.69 -2.70
C ILE A 96 5.50 -0.31 -3.35
N TYR A 97 4.49 0.04 -2.55
CA TYR A 97 3.15 0.39 -3.01
C TYR A 97 3.10 1.38 -4.19
N PRO A 98 3.89 2.47 -4.26
CA PRO A 98 3.88 3.35 -5.43
C PRO A 98 4.42 2.67 -6.69
N PHE A 99 5.35 1.72 -6.58
CA PHE A 99 5.93 1.03 -7.73
C PHE A 99 4.97 0.04 -8.37
N THR A 100 4.00 -0.50 -7.62
CA THR A 100 2.96 -1.37 -8.21
C THR A 100 2.10 -0.62 -9.22
N SER A 101 1.98 0.71 -9.11
CA SER A 101 1.25 1.53 -10.08
C SER A 101 1.86 1.46 -11.48
N ILE A 102 3.18 1.38 -11.61
CA ILE A 102 3.87 1.27 -12.91
C ILE A 102 3.48 -0.04 -13.61
N PHE A 103 3.49 -1.15 -12.86
CA PHE A 103 3.07 -2.45 -13.37
C PHE A 103 1.59 -2.45 -13.75
N LEU A 104 0.74 -1.78 -12.96
CA LEU A 104 -0.68 -1.68 -13.20
C LEU A 104 -0.98 -0.88 -14.47
N ILE A 105 -0.28 0.24 -14.69
CA ILE A 105 -0.37 1.02 -15.92
C ILE A 105 -0.01 0.16 -17.14
N VAL A 106 1.11 -0.55 -17.09
CA VAL A 106 1.52 -1.46 -18.19
C VAL A 106 0.45 -2.53 -18.43
N TYR A 107 -0.09 -3.12 -17.37
CA TYR A 107 -1.15 -4.12 -17.45
C TYR A 107 -2.44 -3.56 -18.07
N CYS A 108 -2.85 -2.33 -17.74
CA CYS A 108 -4.02 -1.68 -18.32
C CYS A 108 -3.84 -1.36 -19.82
N PHE A 109 -2.62 -1.05 -20.26
CA PHE A 109 -2.32 -0.79 -21.68
C PHE A 109 -2.15 -2.06 -22.52
N LEU A 110 -1.84 -3.19 -21.89
CA LEU A 110 -1.55 -4.45 -22.56
C LEU A 110 -2.73 -4.99 -23.41
N PRO A 111 -4.00 -4.94 -22.96
CA PRO A 111 -5.16 -5.25 -23.80
C PRO A 111 -5.30 -4.31 -25.01
N ALA A 112 -5.11 -3.00 -24.81
CA ALA A 112 -5.20 -2.03 -25.90
C ALA A 112 -4.13 -2.29 -26.98
N LEU A 113 -2.89 -2.56 -26.56
CA LEU A 113 -1.79 -2.92 -27.47
C LEU A 113 -2.08 -4.23 -28.21
N SER A 114 -2.63 -5.25 -27.54
CA SER A 114 -3.00 -6.50 -28.19
C SER A 114 -4.09 -6.31 -29.26
N LEU A 115 -5.04 -5.40 -29.01
CA LEU A 115 -6.10 -5.06 -29.96
C LEU A 115 -5.56 -4.32 -31.20
N PHE A 116 -4.64 -3.36 -31.01
CA PHE A 116 -4.05 -2.59 -32.12
C PHE A 116 -3.04 -3.39 -32.94
N SER A 117 -2.22 -4.23 -32.28
CA SER A 117 -1.18 -5.02 -32.94
C SER A 117 -1.70 -6.31 -33.56
N GLY A 118 -2.95 -6.71 -33.26
CA GLY A 118 -3.56 -7.96 -33.73
C GLY A 118 -2.85 -9.24 -33.25
N SER A 119 -1.85 -9.11 -32.37
CA SER A 119 -1.08 -10.22 -31.80
C SER A 119 -1.70 -10.62 -30.46
N PHE A 120 -2.38 -11.77 -30.44
CA PHE A 120 -2.91 -12.33 -29.21
C PHE A 120 -1.76 -12.86 -28.35
N ILE A 121 -1.70 -12.41 -27.10
CA ILE A 121 -0.66 -12.82 -26.13
C ILE A 121 -0.85 -14.29 -25.72
N VAL A 122 -2.06 -14.82 -25.86
CA VAL A 122 -2.38 -16.23 -25.66
C VAL A 122 -2.70 -16.85 -27.01
N GLU A 123 -1.72 -17.53 -27.58
CA GLU A 123 -1.78 -18.11 -28.93
C GLU A 123 -2.63 -19.41 -28.97
N SER A 124 -2.81 -20.09 -27.83
CA SER A 124 -3.66 -21.29 -27.73
C SER A 124 -4.47 -21.34 -26.42
N VAL A 125 -5.80 -21.27 -26.54
CA VAL A 125 -6.70 -21.52 -25.42
C VAL A 125 -6.86 -23.03 -25.26
N THR A 126 -5.99 -23.64 -24.46
CA THR A 126 -6.13 -25.07 -24.10
C THR A 126 -7.16 -25.23 -22.97
N ILE A 127 -7.88 -26.35 -22.95
CA ILE A 127 -8.85 -26.68 -21.89
C ILE A 127 -8.21 -26.58 -20.50
N THR A 128 -6.94 -27.00 -20.35
CA THR A 128 -6.17 -26.88 -19.10
C THR A 128 -6.01 -25.42 -18.65
N PHE A 129 -5.67 -24.51 -19.56
CA PHE A 129 -5.57 -23.08 -19.26
C PHE A 129 -6.91 -22.50 -18.79
N LEU A 130 -8.01 -22.88 -19.44
CA LEU A 130 -9.35 -22.43 -19.07
C LEU A 130 -9.77 -22.95 -17.68
N VAL A 131 -9.44 -24.20 -17.36
CA VAL A 131 -9.67 -24.77 -16.01
C VAL A 131 -8.83 -24.03 -14.95
N TYR A 132 -7.55 -23.76 -15.23
CA TYR A 132 -6.72 -22.98 -14.31
C TYR A 132 -7.27 -21.57 -14.08
N LEU A 133 -7.69 -20.88 -15.16
CA LEU A 133 -8.28 -19.56 -15.07
C LEU A 133 -9.54 -19.59 -14.21
N LEU A 134 -10.42 -20.58 -14.42
CA LEU A 134 -11.64 -20.77 -13.65
C LEU A 134 -11.34 -21.04 -12.16
N VAL A 135 -10.41 -21.95 -11.85
CA VAL A 135 -10.04 -22.23 -10.46
C VAL A 135 -9.49 -20.98 -9.77
N MET A 136 -8.61 -20.24 -10.45
CA MET A 136 -8.05 -19.01 -9.91
C MET A 136 -9.11 -17.95 -9.65
N THR A 137 -10.07 -17.74 -10.57
CA THR A 137 -11.15 -16.76 -10.35
C THR A 137 -12.07 -17.15 -9.20
N PHE A 138 -12.46 -18.42 -9.09
CA PHE A 138 -13.25 -18.89 -7.95
C PHE A 138 -12.50 -18.76 -6.62
N CYS A 139 -11.21 -19.08 -6.59
CA CYS A 139 -10.39 -18.88 -5.39
C CYS A 139 -10.30 -17.41 -4.98
N LEU A 140 -10.09 -16.50 -5.93
CA LEU A 140 -10.03 -15.06 -5.66
C LEU A 140 -11.36 -14.53 -5.11
N ILE A 141 -12.49 -14.89 -5.73
CA ILE A 141 -13.82 -14.50 -5.26
C ILE A 141 -14.09 -15.06 -3.86
N GLY A 142 -13.74 -16.33 -3.61
CA GLY A 142 -13.90 -16.95 -2.30
C GLY A 142 -13.11 -16.25 -1.20
N LEU A 143 -11.87 -15.86 -1.48
CA LEU A 143 -11.03 -15.09 -0.56
C LEU A 143 -11.61 -13.70 -0.28
N ALA A 144 -12.06 -12.98 -1.31
CA ALA A 144 -12.68 -11.67 -1.16
C ALA A 144 -13.94 -11.73 -0.28
N ILE A 145 -14.82 -12.70 -0.50
CA ILE A 145 -16.03 -12.88 0.32
C ILE A 145 -15.68 -13.22 1.77
N LEU A 146 -14.66 -14.06 1.98
CA LEU A 146 -14.20 -14.42 3.32
C LEU A 146 -13.64 -13.20 4.07
N GLU A 147 -12.86 -12.36 3.39
CA GLU A 147 -12.33 -11.12 3.94
C GLU A 147 -13.45 -10.14 4.31
N VAL A 148 -14.40 -9.91 3.40
CA VAL A 148 -15.55 -9.01 3.63
C VAL A 148 -16.38 -9.50 4.82
N LYS A 149 -16.63 -10.81 4.90
CA LYS A 149 -17.39 -11.42 6.00
C LYS A 149 -16.66 -11.31 7.34
N TRP A 150 -15.34 -11.46 7.36
CA TRP A 150 -14.56 -11.35 8.59
C TRP A 150 -14.39 -9.89 9.04
N SER A 151 -14.23 -8.98 8.08
CA SER A 151 -14.07 -7.55 8.33
C SER A 151 -15.40 -6.86 8.70
N GLY A 152 -16.53 -7.46 8.34
CA GLY A 152 -17.87 -6.90 8.62
C GLY A 152 -18.18 -5.63 7.82
N ILE A 153 -17.47 -5.41 6.71
CA ILE A 153 -17.61 -4.26 5.82
C ILE A 153 -18.67 -4.58 4.76
N ALA A 154 -19.39 -3.57 4.26
CA ALA A 154 -20.29 -3.76 3.13
C ALA A 154 -19.52 -4.08 1.84
N LEU A 155 -20.06 -4.96 0.99
CA LEU A 155 -19.41 -5.34 -0.26
C LEU A 155 -19.22 -4.15 -1.21
N GLU A 156 -20.17 -3.22 -1.22
CA GLU A 156 -20.09 -1.98 -2.00
C GLU A 156 -18.91 -1.09 -1.57
N GLU A 157 -18.65 -0.98 -0.26
CA GLU A 157 -17.52 -0.20 0.25
C GLU A 157 -16.18 -0.86 -0.09
N TRP A 158 -16.11 -2.18 -0.03
CA TRP A 158 -14.92 -2.92 -0.41
C TRP A 158 -14.62 -2.72 -1.91
N TRP A 159 -15.64 -2.89 -2.77
CA TRP A 159 -15.50 -2.68 -4.21
C TRP A 159 -15.13 -1.25 -4.57
N SER A 160 -15.76 -0.25 -3.93
CA SER A 160 -15.42 1.16 -4.14
C SER A 160 -13.98 1.48 -3.74
N LYS A 161 -13.45 0.84 -2.70
CA LYS A 161 -12.04 0.97 -2.30
C LYS A 161 -11.08 0.35 -3.31
N GLU A 162 -11.42 -0.83 -3.85
CA GLU A 162 -10.62 -1.46 -4.92
C GLU A 162 -10.59 -0.60 -6.19
N GLN A 163 -11.75 -0.08 -6.62
CA GLN A 163 -11.83 0.83 -7.76
C GLN A 163 -11.05 2.12 -7.53
N PHE A 164 -11.03 2.63 -6.29
CA PHE A 164 -10.25 3.79 -5.96
C PHE A 164 -8.73 3.50 -6.00
N TRP A 165 -8.34 2.28 -5.65
CA TRP A 165 -6.95 1.86 -5.62
C TRP A 165 -6.32 1.74 -7.02
N VAL A 166 -7.11 1.32 -8.01
CA VAL A 166 -6.75 1.23 -9.44
C VAL A 166 -6.66 2.61 -10.08
#